data_AF-A0A0N4ZT21-F1
#
_entry.id   AF-A0A0N4ZT21-F1
#
_cell.length_a   1.000
_cell.length_b   1.000
_cell.length_c   1.000
_cell.angle_alpha   90.00
_cell.angle_beta   90.00
_cell.angle_gamma   90.00
#
_symmetry.space_group_name_H-M   'P 1'
#
loop_
_entity.id
_entity.type
_entity.pdbx_description
1 polymer ?
#
loop_
_entity_poly.entity_id
_entity_poly.type
_entity_poly.pdbx_seq_one_letter_code
_entity_poly.pdbx_strand_id
1 'polypeptide(L)' 'MSGLEEGVDQLQQYREKCEEKVTSFKEILDTCNARVESRTNTEETCHEEMVEYIHHLDHCAMPKAFHALK' A
#
# COMPACT_ATOMS: atom_id res chain seq x y z
N MET A 1 -11.39 -16.03 -15.91
CA MET A 1 -11.91 -15.77 -14.55
C MET A 1 -10.79 -15.13 -13.76
N SER A 2 -11.02 -13.98 -13.13
CA SER A 2 -10.00 -13.06 -12.60
C SER A 2 -9.14 -13.60 -11.45
N GLY A 3 -9.38 -14.83 -10.96
CA GLY A 3 -8.67 -15.39 -9.81
C GLY A 3 -8.86 -14.56 -8.54
N LEU A 4 -10.01 -13.90 -8.42
CA LEU A 4 -10.43 -13.10 -7.28
C LEU A 4 -11.55 -13.83 -6.53
N GLU A 5 -11.57 -13.68 -5.22
CA GLU A 5 -12.65 -14.12 -4.36
C GLU A 5 -13.89 -13.24 -4.59
N GLU A 6 -15.04 -13.90 -4.77
CA GLU A 6 -16.32 -13.23 -5.02
C GLU A 6 -16.90 -12.65 -3.72
N GLY A 7 -17.43 -11.42 -3.78
CA GLY A 7 -17.92 -10.72 -2.59
C GLY A 7 -16.84 -9.99 -1.78
N VAL A 8 -15.57 -10.12 -2.17
CA VAL A 8 -14.44 -9.38 -1.59
C VAL A 8 -14.06 -8.21 -2.51
N ASP A 9 -13.69 -7.07 -1.94
CA ASP A 9 -13.26 -5.90 -2.70
C ASP A 9 -12.08 -6.25 -3.62
N GLN A 10 -12.25 -5.99 -4.91
CA GLN A 10 -11.27 -6.29 -5.94
C GLN A 10 -10.03 -5.42 -5.80
N LEU A 11 -10.19 -4.15 -5.37
CA LEU A 11 -9.06 -3.26 -5.17
C LEU A 11 -8.16 -3.78 -4.06
N GLN A 12 -8.72 -4.16 -2.91
CA GLN A 12 -7.98 -4.77 -1.81
C GLN A 12 -7.19 -6.02 -2.24
N GLN A 13 -7.84 -6.96 -2.93
CA GLN A 13 -7.17 -8.18 -3.41
C GLN A 13 -6.02 -7.89 -4.38
N TYR A 14 -6.14 -6.85 -5.22
CA TYR A 14 -5.05 -6.46 -6.11
C TYR A 14 -3.94 -5.68 -5.41
N ARG A 15 -4.25 -4.91 -4.35
CA ARG A 15 -3.24 -4.29 -3.50
C ARG A 15 -2.36 -5.36 -2.85
N GLU A 16 -2.96 -6.39 -2.24
CA GLU A 16 -2.22 -7.53 -1.65
C GLU A 16 -1.30 -8.20 -2.68
N LYS A 17 -1.81 -8.47 -3.90
CA LYS A 17 -1.00 -9.03 -5.00
C LYS A 17 0.09 -8.09 -5.53
N CYS A 18 0.04 -6.80 -5.19
CA CYS A 18 0.99 -5.78 -5.63
C CYS A 18 2.01 -5.41 -4.53
N GLU A 19 1.82 -5.83 -3.28
CA GLU A 19 2.71 -5.49 -2.16
C GLU A 19 4.16 -5.88 -2.43
N GLU A 20 4.40 -7.08 -2.99
CA GLU A 20 5.75 -7.56 -3.33
C GLU A 20 6.50 -6.64 -4.32
N LYS A 21 5.78 -5.79 -5.06
CA LYS A 21 6.38 -4.87 -6.06
C LYS A 21 6.77 -3.52 -5.48
N VAL A 22 6.35 -3.24 -4.26
CA VAL A 22 6.53 -1.95 -3.59
C VAL A 22 7.18 -2.10 -2.21
N THR A 23 7.86 -3.22 -1.98
CA THR A 23 8.55 -3.55 -0.73
C THR A 23 9.52 -2.46 -0.29
N SER A 24 10.26 -1.85 -1.21
CA SER A 24 11.18 -0.75 -0.90
C SER A 24 10.49 0.47 -0.28
N PHE A 25 9.32 0.86 -0.81
CA PHE A 25 8.55 1.98 -0.26
C PHE A 25 7.92 1.62 1.09
N LYS A 26 7.52 0.35 1.24
CA LYS A 26 7.03 -0.17 2.52
C LYS A 26 8.11 -0.16 3.60
N GLU A 27 9.33 -0.58 3.27
CA GLU A 27 10.49 -0.55 4.18
C GLU A 27 10.84 0.87 4.63
N ILE A 28 10.75 1.86 3.73
CA ILE A 28 10.96 3.28 4.05
C ILE A 28 9.90 3.77 5.04
N LEU A 29 8.62 3.49 4.75
CA LEU A 29 7.50 3.82 5.64
C LEU A 29 7.66 3.17 7.02
N ASP A 30 8.00 1.89 7.06
CA ASP A 30 8.16 1.14 8.32
C ASP A 30 9.36 1.65 9.13
N THR A 31 10.43 2.06 8.46
CA THR A 31 11.58 2.72 9.10
C THR A 31 11.19 4.06 9.70
N CYS A 32 10.37 4.86 9.02
CA CYS A 32 9.83 6.09 9.58
C CYS A 32 8.95 5.81 10.79
N ASN A 33 8.02 4.86 10.68
CA ASN A 33 7.10 4.51 11.78
C ASN A 33 7.89 4.08 13.02
N ALA A 34 8.89 3.21 12.87
CA ALA A 34 9.75 2.80 13.99
C ALA A 34 10.46 4.00 14.65
N ARG A 35 10.89 4.99 13.87
CA ARG A 35 11.52 6.22 14.40
C ARG A 35 10.52 7.08 15.16
N VAL A 36 9.31 7.28 14.63
CA VAL A 36 8.25 8.07 15.29
C VAL A 36 7.77 7.39 16.57
N GLU A 37 7.51 6.08 16.52
CA GLU A 37 7.06 5.28 17.67
C GLU A 37 8.11 5.20 18.78
N SER A 38 9.41 5.27 18.44
CA SER A 38 10.49 5.28 19.43
C SER A 38 10.57 6.56 20.27
N ARG A 39 9.89 7.64 19.85
CA ARG A 39 9.96 8.96 20.50
C ARG A 39 8.73 9.21 21.35
N THR A 40 8.95 9.68 22.58
CA THR A 40 7.86 10.05 23.50
C THR A 40 7.24 11.41 23.19
N ASN A 41 7.95 12.28 22.45
CA ASN A 41 7.46 13.57 21.99
C ASN A 41 8.22 13.98 20.71
N THR A 42 7.52 14.03 19.58
CA THR A 42 8.10 14.36 18.27
C THR A 42 7.05 15.05 17.40
N GLU A 43 7.46 16.03 16.59
CA GLU A 43 6.61 16.65 15.55
C GLU A 43 6.74 15.92 14.20
N GLU A 44 7.58 14.90 14.15
CA GLU A 44 7.83 14.11 12.96
C GLU A 44 6.61 13.25 12.59
N THR A 45 6.27 13.22 11.30
CA THR A 45 5.16 12.42 10.74
C THR A 45 5.64 11.62 9.54
N CYS A 46 5.10 10.42 9.33
CA CYS A 46 5.43 9.57 8.18
C CYS A 46 4.46 9.74 7.00
N HIS A 47 3.90 10.94 6.82
CA HIS A 47 2.86 11.17 5.82
C HIS A 47 3.40 11.09 4.39
N GLU A 48 4.60 11.59 4.16
CA GLU A 48 5.26 11.55 2.85
C GLU A 48 5.51 10.09 2.43
N GLU A 49 6.14 9.30 3.29
CA GLU A 49 6.43 7.89 3.04
C GLU A 49 5.13 7.07 2.86
N MET A 50 4.08 7.41 3.60
CA MET A 50 2.76 6.78 3.45
C MET A 50 2.16 7.06 2.07
N VAL A 51 2.19 8.33 1.63
CA VAL A 51 1.65 8.73 0.32
C VAL A 51 2.45 8.09 -0.81
N GLU A 52 3.78 8.04 -0.71
CA GLU A 52 4.63 7.37 -1.70
C GLU A 52 4.33 5.87 -1.80
N TYR A 53 4.25 5.18 -0.66
CA TYR A 53 3.88 3.77 -0.63
C TYR A 53 2.53 3.51 -1.29
N ILE A 54 1.49 4.28 -0.91
CA ILE A 54 0.14 4.14 -1.48
C ILE A 54 0.16 4.47 -2.98
N HIS A 55 0.85 5.53 -3.40
CA HIS A 55 0.93 5.92 -4.80
C HIS A 55 1.47 4.79 -5.68
N HIS A 56 2.59 4.18 -5.29
CA HIS A 56 3.20 3.09 -6.04
C HIS A 56 2.38 1.80 -5.97
N LEU A 57 1.77 1.51 -4.82
CA LEU A 57 0.87 0.36 -4.66
C LEU A 57 -0.34 0.48 -5.60
N ASP A 58 -0.96 1.65 -5.63
CA ASP A 58 -2.14 1.92 -6.45
C ASP A 58 -1.83 2.02 -7.94
N HIS A 59 -0.64 2.51 -8.31
CA HIS A 59 -0.16 2.44 -9.69
C HIS A 59 -0.14 1.00 -10.22
N CYS A 60 0.15 0.02 -9.34
CA CYS A 60 0.07 -1.40 -9.67
C CYS A 60 -1.36 -1.96 -9.61
N ALA A 61 -2.11 -1.65 -8.56
CA ALA A 61 -3.38 -2.32 -8.24
C ALA A 61 -4.57 -1.78 -9.04
N MET A 62 -4.69 -0.45 -9.17
CA MET A 62 -5.90 0.18 -9.72
C MET A 62 -6.21 -0.28 -11.16
N PRO A 63 -5.27 -0.29 -12.12
CA PRO A 63 -5.59 -0.70 -13.50
C PRO A 63 -6.15 -2.14 -13.57
N LYS A 64 -5.67 -3.03 -12.70
CA LYS A 64 -6.15 -4.41 -12.63
C LYS A 64 -7.52 -4.51 -11.99
N ALA A 65 -7.73 -3.75 -10.90
CA ALA A 65 -9.02 -3.66 -10.23
C ALA A 65 -10.09 -3.13 -11.18
N PHE A 66 -9.83 -2.02 -11.88
CA PHE A 66 -10.76 -1.45 -12.85
C PHE A 66 -11.08 -2.40 -14.01
N HIS A 67 -10.12 -3.21 -14.46
CA HIS A 67 -10.36 -4.22 -15.49
C HIS A 67 -11.21 -5.41 -14.98
N ALA A 68 -11.23 -5.66 -13.68
CA ALA A 68 -11.99 -6.74 -13.06
C ALA A 68 -13.41 -6.34 -12.65
N LEU A 69 -13.72 -5.03 -12.63
CA LEU A 69 -15.08 -4.52 -12.40
C LEU A 69 -16.02 -4.94 -13.54
N LYS A 70 -17.26 -5.26 -13.20
CA LYS A 70 -18.33 -5.61 -14.15
C LYS A 70 -19.25 -4.41 -14.38
#